data_AF-A0A8H7QQZ7-F1
#
_entry.id   AF-A0A8H7QQZ7-F1
#
_cell.length_a   1.000
_cell.length_b   1.000
_cell.length_c   1.000
_cell.angle_alpha   90.00
_cell.angle_beta   90.00
_cell.angle_gamma   90.00
#
_symmetry.space_group_name_H-M   'P 1'
#
loop_
_entity.id
_entity.type
_entity.pdbx_description
1 polymer ?
#
loop_
_entity_poly.entity_id
_entity_poly.type
_entity_poly.pdbx_seq_one_letter_code
_entity_poly.pdbx_strand_id
1 'polypeptide(L)'
;MSAELNKDGIASRQRTNQSNQTMYRDLVIFEERLRGNMTRLVKRKRKYETLLVSLFVVLTYFFYAVFFDPSKVFMFHLLNTVALLAVAGGLVFFYRSGMYSEKIVYAQKFVPHCNNALQAFNLEFNRGGLSFLERIPRQFKEGFESYRKQYHQRKKARQAKLKKART
;
A
#
# COMPACT_ATOMS: atom_id res chain seq x y z
N MET A 1 42.97 12.03 -36.84
CA MET A 1 41.55 11.68 -37.12
C MET A 1 41.03 10.50 -36.28
N SER A 2 41.77 9.38 -36.15
CA SER A 2 41.31 8.20 -35.40
C SER A 2 41.23 8.37 -33.86
N ALA A 3 42.02 9.29 -33.28
CA ALA A 3 42.03 9.53 -31.82
C ALA A 3 40.83 10.37 -31.33
N GLU A 4 40.28 11.25 -32.18
CA GLU A 4 39.09 12.05 -31.82
C GLU A 4 37.82 11.21 -31.93
N LEU A 5 37.70 10.36 -32.96
CA LEU A 5 36.58 9.41 -33.12
C LEU A 5 36.42 8.45 -31.91
N ASN A 6 37.52 8.05 -31.28
CA ASN A 6 37.49 7.21 -30.07
C ASN A 6 37.04 8.00 -28.82
N LYS A 7 37.43 9.28 -28.69
CA LYS A 7 37.01 10.14 -27.58
C LYS A 7 35.49 10.38 -27.60
N ASP A 8 34.92 10.58 -28.79
CA ASP A 8 33.48 10.78 -28.96
C ASP A 8 32.68 9.50 -28.62
N GLY A 9 33.22 8.32 -28.94
CA GLY A 9 32.66 7.03 -28.55
C GLY A 9 32.65 6.78 -27.04
N ILE A 10 33.68 7.24 -26.32
CA ILE A 10 33.76 7.14 -24.86
C ILE A 10 32.80 8.12 -24.19
N ALA A 11 32.74 9.37 -24.68
CA ALA A 11 31.86 10.40 -24.13
C ALA A 11 30.37 10.09 -24.35
N SER A 12 30.01 9.48 -25.48
CA SER A 12 28.64 9.02 -25.74
C SER A 12 28.25 7.84 -24.83
N ARG A 13 29.13 6.85 -24.65
CA ARG A 13 28.91 5.76 -23.68
C ARG A 13 28.73 6.26 -22.25
N GLN A 14 29.56 7.21 -21.80
CA GLN A 14 29.41 7.78 -20.46
C GLN A 14 28.06 8.49 -20.28
N ARG A 15 27.61 9.26 -21.28
CA ARG A 15 26.28 9.91 -21.25
C ARG A 15 25.13 8.89 -21.14
N THR A 16 25.17 7.80 -21.90
CA THR A 16 24.13 6.75 -21.81
C THR A 16 24.11 6.08 -20.45
N ASN A 17 25.27 5.78 -19.86
CA ASN A 17 25.36 5.19 -18.52
C ASN A 17 24.83 6.14 -17.45
N GLN A 18 25.17 7.42 -17.51
CA GLN A 18 24.67 8.41 -16.56
C GLN A 18 23.15 8.60 -16.69
N SER A 19 22.63 8.65 -17.92
CA SER A 19 21.19 8.71 -18.18
C SER A 19 20.46 7.47 -17.63
N ASN A 20 20.99 6.27 -17.86
CA ASN A 20 20.43 5.04 -17.33
C ASN A 20 20.40 5.03 -15.80
N GLN A 21 21.46 5.50 -15.14
CA GLN A 21 21.50 5.62 -13.67
C GLN A 21 20.43 6.59 -13.13
N THR A 22 20.22 7.73 -13.80
CA THR A 22 19.14 8.65 -13.42
C THR A 22 17.77 8.03 -13.61
N MET A 23 17.55 7.31 -14.72
CA MET A 23 16.30 6.62 -15.00
C MET A 23 16.02 5.51 -13.99
N TYR A 24 17.02 4.70 -13.62
CA TYR A 24 16.87 3.67 -12.59
C TYR A 24 16.49 4.26 -11.24
N ARG A 25 17.16 5.35 -10.84
CA ARG A 25 16.85 6.06 -9.60
C ARG A 25 15.41 6.55 -9.59
N ASP A 26 14.98 7.19 -10.68
CA ASP A 26 13.65 7.78 -10.77
C ASP A 26 12.57 6.68 -10.79
N LEU A 27 12.84 5.54 -11.43
CA LEU A 27 11.95 4.38 -11.43
C LEU A 27 11.80 3.74 -10.04
N VAL A 28 12.89 3.63 -9.28
CA VAL A 28 12.84 3.18 -7.88
C VAL A 28 12.05 4.16 -7.03
N ILE A 29 12.27 5.47 -7.17
CA ILE A 29 11.51 6.50 -6.43
C ILE A 29 10.02 6.39 -6.76
N PHE A 30 9.69 6.20 -8.03
CA PHE A 30 8.32 6.01 -8.47
C PHE A 30 7.67 4.77 -7.84
N GLU A 31 8.37 3.63 -7.83
CA GLU A 31 7.91 2.42 -7.13
C GLU A 31 7.66 2.69 -5.64
N GLU A 32 8.57 3.40 -4.97
CA GLU A 32 8.41 3.74 -3.55
C GLU A 32 7.19 4.63 -3.30
N ARG A 33 6.92 5.59 -4.19
CA ARG A 33 5.72 6.44 -4.11
C ARG A 33 4.44 5.64 -4.30
N LEU A 34 4.40 4.75 -5.29
CA LEU A 34 3.24 3.86 -5.51
C LEU A 34 2.99 2.96 -4.29
N ARG A 35 4.04 2.30 -3.80
CA ARG A 35 3.94 1.44 -2.61
C ARG A 35 3.56 2.25 -1.36
N GLY A 36 4.08 3.47 -1.22
CA GLY A 36 3.73 4.37 -0.13
C GLY A 36 2.25 4.75 -0.15
N ASN A 37 1.72 5.14 -1.31
CA ASN A 37 0.32 5.47 -1.50
C ASN A 37 -0.59 4.25 -1.23
N MET A 38 -0.25 3.08 -1.78
CA MET A 38 -0.98 1.83 -1.49
C MET A 38 -0.98 1.50 0.00
N THR A 39 0.18 1.60 0.67
CA THR A 39 0.30 1.29 2.10
C THR A 39 -0.57 2.21 2.96
N ARG A 40 -0.61 3.52 2.64
CA ARG A 40 -1.47 4.48 3.34
C ARG A 40 -2.94 4.09 3.18
N LEU A 41 -3.32 3.65 1.98
CA LEU A 41 -4.68 3.28 1.66
C LEU A 41 -5.10 1.97 2.35
N VAL A 42 -4.25 0.94 2.33
CA VAL A 42 -4.47 -0.32 3.05
C VAL A 42 -4.53 -0.12 4.57
N LYS A 43 -3.66 0.73 5.14
CA LYS A 43 -3.72 1.05 6.58
C LYS A 43 -5.04 1.71 6.97
N ARG A 44 -5.55 2.63 6.14
CA ARG A 44 -6.87 3.23 6.36
C ARG A 44 -7.96 2.16 6.28
N LYS A 45 -7.98 1.35 5.22
CA LYS A 45 -8.93 0.22 5.08
C LYS A 45 -8.94 -0.68 6.32
N ARG A 46 -7.77 -1.17 6.75
CA ARG A 46 -7.66 -2.11 7.88
C ARG A 46 -8.27 -1.56 9.16
N LYS A 47 -8.04 -0.29 9.48
CA LYS A 47 -8.62 0.35 10.68
C LYS A 47 -10.15 0.31 10.66
N TYR A 48 -10.77 0.63 9.52
CA TYR A 48 -12.23 0.62 9.38
C TYR A 48 -12.81 -0.79 9.35
N GLU A 49 -12.12 -1.72 8.70
CA GLU A 49 -12.50 -3.13 8.67
C GLU A 49 -12.49 -3.73 10.09
N THR A 50 -11.46 -3.44 10.88
CA THR A 50 -11.41 -3.86 12.30
C THR A 50 -12.52 -3.23 13.13
N LEU A 51 -12.80 -1.93 12.93
CA LEU A 51 -13.91 -1.25 13.62
C LEU A 51 -15.25 -1.92 13.29
N LEU A 52 -15.52 -2.18 12.00
CA LEU A 52 -16.75 -2.82 11.56
C LEU A 52 -16.91 -4.23 12.12
N VAL A 53 -15.87 -5.05 12.07
CA VAL A 53 -15.89 -6.40 12.66
C VAL A 53 -16.16 -6.33 14.17
N SER A 54 -15.49 -5.41 14.88
CA SER A 54 -15.73 -5.23 16.32
C SER A 54 -17.18 -4.83 16.62
N LEU A 55 -17.76 -3.98 15.78
CA LEU A 55 -19.14 -3.52 15.94
C LEU A 55 -20.15 -4.67 15.74
N PHE A 56 -19.91 -5.55 14.75
CA PHE A 56 -20.73 -6.76 14.56
C PHE A 56 -20.62 -7.75 15.72
N VAL A 57 -19.41 -7.95 16.26
CA VAL A 57 -19.21 -8.83 17.43
C VAL A 57 -19.97 -8.30 18.64
N VAL A 58 -19.83 -7.00 18.93
CA VAL A 58 -20.52 -6.34 20.04
C VAL A 58 -22.03 -6.37 19.85
N LEU A 59 -22.51 -6.12 18.63
CA LEU A 59 -23.92 -6.21 18.28
C LEU A 59 -24.48 -7.61 18.57
N THR A 60 -23.77 -8.66 18.12
CA THR A 60 -24.19 -10.05 18.31
C THR A 60 -24.19 -10.42 19.80
N TYR A 61 -23.20 -9.97 20.56
CA TYR A 61 -23.13 -10.19 22.00
C TYR A 61 -24.33 -9.56 22.74
N PHE A 62 -24.60 -8.26 22.51
CA PHE A 62 -25.72 -7.60 23.16
C PHE A 62 -27.07 -8.14 22.69
N PHE A 63 -27.17 -8.56 21.43
CA PHE A 63 -28.35 -9.23 20.93
C PHE A 63 -28.58 -10.54 21.71
N TYR A 64 -27.55 -11.37 21.86
CA TYR A 64 -27.63 -12.60 22.66
C TYR A 64 -28.02 -12.32 24.12
N ALA A 65 -27.37 -11.34 24.75
CA ALA A 65 -27.62 -10.97 26.16
C ALA A 65 -29.01 -10.37 26.43
N VAL A 66 -29.67 -9.80 25.41
CA VAL A 66 -31.05 -9.28 25.54
C VAL A 66 -32.09 -10.37 25.29
N PHE A 67 -31.88 -11.23 24.29
CA PHE A 67 -32.90 -12.20 23.86
C PHE A 67 -32.82 -13.56 24.56
N PHE A 68 -31.62 -14.09 24.82
CA PHE A 68 -31.44 -15.45 25.35
C PHE A 68 -31.21 -15.48 26.86
N ASP A 69 -30.43 -14.54 27.39
CA ASP A 69 -30.14 -14.43 28.83
C ASP A 69 -30.66 -13.11 29.42
N PRO A 70 -31.98 -12.84 29.38
CA PRO A 70 -32.52 -11.62 29.97
C PRO A 70 -32.27 -11.61 31.47
N SER A 71 -31.39 -10.70 31.92
CA SER A 71 -31.11 -10.51 33.34
C SER A 71 -32.40 -10.14 34.08
N LYS A 72 -32.71 -10.88 35.16
CA LYS A 72 -33.91 -10.67 35.99
C LYS A 72 -33.94 -9.28 36.63
N VAL A 73 -32.77 -8.64 36.75
CA VAL A 73 -32.64 -7.30 37.30
C VAL A 73 -32.88 -6.29 36.19
N PHE A 74 -34.00 -5.57 36.29
CA PHE A 74 -34.46 -4.59 35.30
C PHE A 74 -33.38 -3.61 34.83
N MET A 75 -32.54 -3.12 35.75
CA MET A 75 -31.48 -2.16 35.44
C MET A 75 -30.43 -2.72 34.46
N PHE A 76 -30.03 -3.99 34.61
CA PHE A 76 -29.08 -4.64 33.71
C PHE A 76 -29.71 -4.93 32.35
N HIS A 77 -30.98 -5.34 32.32
CA HIS A 77 -31.72 -5.53 31.07
C HIS A 77 -31.88 -4.22 30.29
N LEU A 78 -32.24 -3.13 30.97
CA LEU A 78 -32.36 -1.80 30.38
C LEU A 78 -31.03 -1.32 29.80
N LEU A 79 -29.93 -1.49 30.55
CA LEU A 79 -28.59 -1.09 30.10
C LEU A 79 -28.17 -1.86 28.85
N ASN A 80 -28.37 -3.18 28.81
CA ASN A 80 -28.07 -4.00 27.63
C ASN A 80 -28.93 -3.62 26.41
N THR A 81 -30.20 -3.26 26.63
CA THR A 81 -31.11 -2.83 25.57
C THR A 81 -30.70 -1.47 24.99
N VAL A 82 -30.36 -0.50 25.84
CA VAL A 82 -29.85 0.81 25.39
C VAL A 82 -28.51 0.65 24.68
N ALA A 83 -27.63 -0.21 25.19
CA ALA A 83 -26.36 -0.50 24.53
C ALA A 83 -26.56 -1.15 23.15
N LEU A 84 -27.51 -2.09 23.02
CA LEU A 84 -27.88 -2.70 21.74
C LEU A 84 -28.35 -1.64 20.73
N LEU A 85 -29.26 -0.75 21.15
CA LEU A 85 -29.76 0.34 20.31
C LEU A 85 -28.66 1.33 19.91
N ALA A 86 -27.74 1.66 20.82
CA ALA A 86 -26.61 2.53 20.53
C ALA A 86 -25.65 1.90 19.50
N VAL A 87 -25.37 0.60 19.61
CA VAL A 87 -24.52 -0.14 18.66
C VAL A 87 -25.20 -0.27 17.29
N ALA A 88 -26.50 -0.59 17.27
CA ALA A 88 -27.28 -0.62 16.03
C ALA A 88 -27.31 0.75 15.34
N GLY A 89 -27.54 1.83 16.11
CA GLY A 89 -27.46 3.21 15.63
C GLY A 89 -26.07 3.57 15.10
N GLY A 90 -25.01 3.12 15.77
CA GLY A 90 -23.62 3.26 15.32
C GLY A 90 -23.35 2.57 13.97
N LEU A 91 -23.94 1.39 13.72
CA LEU A 91 -23.85 0.69 12.44
C LEU A 91 -24.54 1.49 11.32
N VAL A 92 -25.75 2.01 11.60
CA VAL A 92 -26.50 2.85 10.65
C VAL A 92 -25.75 4.13 10.34
N PHE A 93 -25.18 4.79 11.35
CA PHE A 93 -24.34 5.97 11.16
C PHE A 93 -23.12 5.64 10.28
N PHE A 94 -22.45 4.52 10.53
CA PHE A 94 -21.29 4.09 9.75
C PHE A 94 -21.66 3.83 8.27
N TYR A 95 -22.82 3.20 8.03
CA TYR A 95 -23.35 2.97 6.68
C TYR A 95 -23.75 4.29 6.00
N ARG A 96 -24.50 5.15 6.69
CA ARG A 96 -24.96 6.47 6.22
C ARG A 96 -23.79 7.41 5.93
N SER A 97 -22.74 7.35 6.74
CA SER A 97 -21.52 8.16 6.59
C SER A 97 -20.70 7.77 5.36
N GLY A 98 -21.03 6.68 4.66
CA GLY A 98 -20.38 6.32 3.40
C GLY A 98 -18.91 5.88 3.54
N MET A 99 -18.42 5.70 4.77
CA MET A 99 -17.03 5.33 5.03
C MET A 99 -16.64 3.97 4.43
N TYR A 100 -17.61 3.06 4.33
CA TYR A 100 -17.42 1.73 3.78
C TYR A 100 -17.11 1.76 2.27
N SER A 101 -17.92 2.48 1.47
CA SER A 101 -17.75 2.51 0.01
C SER A 101 -16.53 3.35 -0.40
N GLU A 102 -16.31 4.51 0.22
CA GLU A 102 -15.22 5.39 -0.18
C GLU A 102 -13.83 4.84 0.15
N LYS A 103 -13.67 4.17 1.29
CA LYS A 103 -12.32 3.86 1.81
C LYS A 103 -11.92 2.40 1.60
N ILE A 104 -12.88 1.47 1.59
CA ILE A 104 -12.60 0.03 1.44
C ILE A 104 -12.54 -0.35 -0.05
N VAL A 105 -13.52 0.10 -0.84
CA VAL A 105 -13.60 -0.22 -2.28
C VAL A 105 -12.49 0.49 -3.05
N TYR A 106 -12.18 1.74 -2.71
CA TYR A 106 -11.09 2.49 -3.36
C TYR A 106 -9.72 1.80 -3.16
N ALA A 107 -9.49 1.20 -1.99
CA ALA A 107 -8.28 0.42 -1.73
C ALA A 107 -8.13 -0.80 -2.65
N GLN A 108 -9.24 -1.45 -3.00
CA GLN A 108 -9.23 -2.59 -3.91
C GLN A 108 -9.08 -2.16 -5.38
N LYS A 109 -9.65 -1.01 -5.74
CA LYS A 109 -9.57 -0.44 -7.10
C LYS A 109 -8.23 0.25 -7.41
N PHE A 110 -7.42 0.55 -6.39
CA PHE A 110 -6.15 1.24 -6.57
C PHE A 110 -5.19 0.53 -7.53
N VAL A 111 -5.02 -0.80 -7.39
CA VAL A 111 -4.10 -1.58 -8.23
C VAL A 111 -4.51 -1.58 -9.71
N PRO A 112 -5.74 -1.97 -10.08
CA PRO A 112 -6.16 -1.94 -11.49
C PRO A 112 -6.16 -0.52 -12.06
N HIS A 113 -6.53 0.49 -11.25
CA HIS A 113 -6.48 1.88 -11.70
C HIS A 113 -5.04 2.35 -11.99
N CYS A 114 -4.06 1.96 -11.16
CA CYS A 114 -2.65 2.22 -11.44
C CYS A 114 -2.15 1.41 -12.65
N ASN A 115 -2.51 0.14 -12.75
CA ASN A 115 -2.07 -0.70 -13.87
C ASN A 115 -2.56 -0.18 -15.22
N ASN A 116 -3.77 0.37 -15.32
CA ASN A 116 -4.25 1.01 -16.56
C ASN A 116 -3.35 2.18 -16.99
N ALA A 117 -2.88 3.01 -16.04
CA ALA A 117 -1.95 4.09 -16.34
C ALA A 117 -0.52 3.58 -16.63
N LEU A 118 -0.10 2.49 -16.00
CA LEU A 118 1.23 1.88 -16.16
C LEU A 118 1.38 1.08 -17.45
N GLN A 119 0.30 0.54 -17.99
CA GLN A 119 0.29 -0.20 -19.25
C GLN A 119 0.80 0.65 -20.42
N ALA A 120 0.48 1.95 -20.45
CA ALA A 120 1.03 2.89 -21.46
C ALA A 120 2.56 2.96 -21.44
N PHE A 121 3.18 2.63 -20.30
CA PHE A 121 4.63 2.58 -20.11
C PHE A 121 5.20 1.15 -20.15
N ASN A 122 4.40 0.15 -20.53
CA ASN A 122 4.74 -1.29 -20.46
C ASN A 122 5.17 -1.74 -19.05
N LEU A 123 4.58 -1.13 -18.03
CA LEU A 123 4.82 -1.41 -16.62
C LEU A 123 3.58 -2.03 -15.97
N GLU A 124 3.81 -2.85 -14.95
CA GLU A 124 2.77 -3.38 -14.09
C GLU A 124 3.17 -3.22 -12.63
N PHE A 125 2.22 -2.85 -11.77
CA PHE A 125 2.41 -2.76 -10.34
C PHE A 125 1.73 -3.93 -9.63
N ASN A 126 2.53 -4.82 -9.06
CA ASN A 126 2.07 -5.93 -8.24
C ASN A 126 2.46 -5.71 -6.76
N ARG A 127 1.95 -6.52 -5.83
CA ARG A 127 2.27 -6.51 -4.39
C ARG A 127 3.79 -6.52 -4.13
N GLY A 128 4.56 -7.17 -5.01
CA GLY A 128 6.03 -7.23 -4.98
C GLY A 128 6.75 -5.96 -5.44
N GLY A 129 6.09 -5.06 -6.16
CA GLY A 129 6.63 -3.82 -6.72
C GLY A 129 6.38 -3.71 -8.22
N LEU A 130 7.14 -2.84 -8.88
CA LEU A 130 7.05 -2.61 -10.32
C LEU A 130 7.68 -3.77 -11.10
N SER A 131 6.97 -4.24 -12.12
CA SER A 131 7.37 -5.30 -13.05
C SER A 131 7.23 -4.79 -14.49
N PHE A 132 8.05 -5.32 -15.40
CA PHE A 132 8.01 -4.97 -16.82
C PHE A 132 7.25 -6.03 -17.60
N LEU A 133 6.35 -5.63 -18.49
CA LEU A 133 5.43 -6.55 -19.17
C LEU A 133 6.16 -7.43 -20.21
N GLU A 134 6.91 -6.86 -21.16
CA GLU A 134 7.83 -7.64 -22.04
C GLU A 134 8.63 -6.80 -23.02
N ARG A 135 8.20 -5.57 -23.31
CA ARG A 135 8.74 -4.75 -24.41
C ARG A 135 10.08 -4.04 -24.14
N ILE A 136 10.81 -4.44 -23.11
CA ILE A 136 12.01 -3.71 -22.64
C ILE A 136 13.28 -4.56 -22.83
N PRO A 137 14.38 -3.97 -23.36
CA PRO A 137 15.63 -4.69 -23.57
C PRO A 137 16.14 -5.38 -22.29
N ARG A 138 16.60 -6.63 -22.41
CA ARG A 138 17.08 -7.43 -21.27
C ARG A 138 18.23 -6.74 -20.51
N GLN A 139 19.14 -6.08 -21.23
CA GLN A 139 20.24 -5.31 -20.64
C GLN A 139 19.75 -4.22 -19.69
N PHE A 140 18.67 -3.53 -20.05
CA PHE A 140 18.08 -2.50 -19.20
C PHE A 140 17.42 -3.11 -17.96
N LYS A 141 16.71 -4.23 -18.15
CA LYS A 141 16.05 -4.97 -17.06
C LYS A 141 17.06 -5.45 -16.01
N GLU A 142 18.15 -6.07 -16.46
CA GLU A 142 19.24 -6.54 -15.60
C GLU A 142 19.95 -5.38 -14.88
N GLY A 143 20.22 -4.27 -15.58
CA GLY A 143 20.80 -3.06 -15.00
C GLY A 143 19.91 -2.46 -13.91
N PHE A 144 18.60 -2.35 -14.17
CA PHE A 144 17.63 -1.88 -13.19
C PHE A 144 17.51 -2.82 -11.98
N GLU A 145 17.41 -4.13 -12.19
CA GLU A 145 17.31 -5.11 -11.10
C GLU A 145 18.55 -5.07 -10.20
N SER A 146 19.73 -4.94 -10.79
CA SER A 146 21.00 -4.78 -10.07
C SER A 146 21.02 -3.50 -9.24
N TYR A 147 20.61 -2.37 -9.83
CA TYR A 147 20.50 -1.09 -9.14
C TYR A 147 19.48 -1.16 -7.98
N ARG A 148 18.31 -1.76 -8.21
CA ARG A 148 17.23 -1.92 -7.23
C ARG A 148 17.69 -2.77 -6.03
N LYS A 149 18.40 -3.88 -6.27
CA LYS A 149 19.00 -4.71 -5.22
C LYS A 149 19.98 -3.90 -4.37
N GLN A 150 20.89 -3.16 -5.01
CA GLN A 150 21.88 -2.34 -4.33
C GLN A 150 21.23 -1.20 -3.51
N TYR A 151 20.20 -0.55 -4.06
CA TYR A 151 19.42 0.47 -3.38
C TYR A 151 18.75 -0.08 -2.10
N HIS A 152 18.09 -1.24 -2.19
CA HIS A 152 17.45 -1.85 -1.03
C HIS A 152 18.46 -2.33 0.02
N GLN A 153 19.61 -2.86 -0.37
CA GLN A 153 20.70 -3.20 0.55
C GLN A 153 21.18 -1.96 1.31
N ARG A 154 21.42 -0.85 0.61
CA ARG A 154 21.80 0.44 1.21
C ARG A 154 20.75 0.94 2.21
N LYS A 155 19.46 0.82 1.87
CA LYS A 155 18.35 1.21 2.75
C LYS A 155 18.29 0.34 4.01
N LYS A 156 18.42 -0.98 3.88
CA LYS A 156 18.47 -1.91 5.03
C LYS A 156 19.65 -1.63 5.95
N ALA A 157 20.85 -1.40 5.39
CA ALA A 157 22.05 -1.08 6.16
C ALA A 157 21.90 0.23 6.95
N ARG A 158 21.33 1.28 6.34
CA ARG A 158 21.02 2.55 7.03
C ARG A 158 20.05 2.34 8.19
N GLN A 159 18.98 1.57 7.99
CA GLN A 159 18.01 1.26 9.05
C GLN A 159 18.63 0.44 10.18
N ALA A 160 19.50 -0.52 9.88
CA ALA A 160 20.19 -1.31 10.89
C ALA A 160 21.11 -0.42 11.76
N LYS A 161 21.85 0.51 11.14
CA LYS A 161 22.68 1.49 11.86
C LYS A 161 21.84 2.38 12.77
N LEU A 162 20.72 2.91 12.27
CA LEU A 162 19.80 3.74 13.05
C LEU A 162 19.20 3.00 14.26
N LYS A 163 18.84 1.72 14.09
CA LYS A 163 18.34 0.89 15.20
C LYS A 163 19.41 0.65 16.26
N LYS A 164 20.63 0.31 15.84
CA LYS A 164 21.78 0.13 16.74
C LYS A 164 22.16 1.40 17.50
N ALA A 165 21.95 2.58 16.92
CA ALA A 165 22.22 3.86 17.57
C ALA A 165 21.13 4.28 18.57
N ARG A 166 19.98 3.60 18.57
CA ARG A 166 18.82 3.91 19.43
C ARG A 166 18.70 2.97 20.63
N THR A 167 19.21 1.75 20.51
CA THR A 167 19.50 0.82 21.63
C THR A 167 20.77 1.24 22.34
#